data_AF-A0ABD0NNP2-F1
#
_entry.id   AF-A0ABD0NNP2-F1
#
_cell.length_a   1.000
_cell.length_b   1.000
_cell.length_c   1.000
_cell.angle_alpha   90.00
_cell.angle_beta   90.00
_cell.angle_gamma   90.00
#
_symmetry.space_group_name_H-M   'P 1'
#
loop_
_entity.id
_entity.type
_entity.pdbx_description
1 polymer ?
#
loop_
_entity_poly.entity_id
_entity_poly.type
_entity_poly.pdbx_seq_one_letter_code
_entity_poly.pdbx_strand_id
1 'polypeptide(L)'
;YLSPESASSLKAPVLPSKPLRVTSALVGKGYTAAGQAGACLHTMSVLQAYQADLLKELDEGEEIKDSDISELRRTADLSLRATKETACAIGRSMAALVAAERHLWLTLSDMKEKDRVFPWTPRFRLLVCSATP
;
A
#
# COMPACT_ATOMS: atom_id res chain seq x y z
N TYR A 1 45.80 -17.19 30.56
CA TYR A 1 45.27 -17.75 29.31
C TYR A 1 43.84 -17.25 29.17
N LEU A 2 43.64 -16.31 28.23
CA LEU A 2 42.40 -15.87 27.57
C LEU A 2 41.15 -15.57 28.43
N SER A 3 40.95 -14.28 28.72
CA SER A 3 39.63 -13.67 28.59
C SER A 3 39.82 -12.26 28.04
N PRO A 4 39.40 -11.94 26.80
CA PRO A 4 39.50 -10.59 26.30
C PRO A 4 38.42 -9.73 26.97
N GLU A 5 38.88 -8.85 27.84
CA GLU A 5 38.22 -7.64 28.30
C GLU A 5 37.95 -6.73 27.09
N SER A 6 36.80 -6.91 26.43
CA SER A 6 36.31 -6.00 25.38
C SER A 6 34.84 -6.26 25.06
N ALA A 7 33.97 -5.94 26.02
CA ALA A 7 32.53 -5.83 25.76
C ALA A 7 32.01 -4.52 26.36
N SER A 8 32.33 -3.38 25.73
CA SER A 8 31.51 -2.15 25.80
C SER A 8 32.02 -1.04 24.86
N SER A 9 32.16 -1.31 23.56
CA SER A 9 32.05 -0.20 22.58
C SER A 9 30.58 0.05 22.27
N LEU A 10 29.85 0.61 23.25
CA LEU A 10 28.60 1.31 22.97
C LEU A 10 28.99 2.56 22.17
N LYS A 11 29.06 2.41 20.83
CA LYS A 11 29.09 3.56 19.92
C LYS A 11 27.93 4.46 20.30
N ALA A 12 28.23 5.74 20.53
CA ALA A 12 27.25 6.77 20.86
C ALA A 12 26.02 6.65 19.94
N PRO A 13 24.80 6.96 20.42
CA PRO A 13 23.59 6.90 19.59
C PRO A 13 23.80 7.75 18.34
N VAL A 14 24.08 7.10 17.21
CA VAL A 14 24.27 7.80 15.95
C VAL A 14 22.87 8.25 15.54
N LEU A 15 22.65 9.57 15.56
CA LEU A 15 21.45 10.21 15.05
C LEU A 15 21.04 9.56 13.72
N PRO A 16 19.74 9.32 13.49
CA PRO A 16 19.26 8.64 12.29
C PRO A 16 19.90 9.29 11.06
N SER A 17 20.75 8.52 10.38
CA SER A 17 21.55 9.02 9.26
C SER A 17 20.61 9.57 8.18
N LYS A 18 21.08 10.52 7.35
CA LYS A 18 20.27 11.06 6.24
C LYS A 18 19.60 9.95 5.41
N PRO A 19 20.28 8.83 5.10
CA PRO A 19 19.64 7.71 4.41
C PRO A 19 18.52 7.02 5.21
N LEU A 20 18.67 6.86 6.52
CA LEU A 20 17.65 6.26 7.37
C LEU A 20 16.36 7.10 7.38
N ARG A 21 16.47 8.43 7.35
CA ARG A 21 15.31 9.35 7.28
C ARG A 21 14.54 9.23 5.96
N VAL A 22 15.25 9.09 4.83
CA VAL A 22 14.60 8.93 3.51
C VAL A 22 13.87 7.60 3.42
N THR A 23 14.50 6.50 3.85
CA THR A 23 13.85 5.19 3.90
C THR A 23 12.63 5.21 4.84
N SER A 24 12.77 5.79 6.03
CA SER A 24 11.66 5.92 6.99
C SER A 24 10.49 6.73 6.41
N ALA A 25 10.76 7.83 5.71
CA ALA A 25 9.71 8.61 5.06
C ALA A 25 8.99 7.84 3.94
N LEU A 26 9.71 7.03 3.15
CA LEU A 26 9.13 6.19 2.10
C LEU A 26 8.27 5.06 2.70
N VAL A 27 8.76 4.39 3.73
CA VAL A 27 8.00 3.37 4.47
C VAL A 27 6.75 4.00 5.12
N GLY A 28 6.87 5.19 5.70
CA GLY A 28 5.73 5.93 6.25
C GLY A 28 4.67 6.24 5.20
N LYS A 29 5.06 6.71 4.01
CA LYS A 29 4.13 6.89 2.88
C LYS A 29 3.45 5.58 2.47
N GLY A 30 4.22 4.49 2.43
CA GLY A 30 3.70 3.16 2.13
C GLY A 30 2.66 2.69 3.16
N TYR A 31 2.95 2.92 4.44
CA TYR A 31 2.06 2.58 5.55
C TYR A 31 0.77 3.40 5.54
N THR A 32 0.85 4.72 5.33
CA THR A 32 -0.34 5.57 5.22
C THR A 32 -1.21 5.17 4.03
N ALA A 33 -0.60 4.86 2.87
CA ALA A 33 -1.33 4.40 1.70
C ALA A 33 -2.00 3.02 1.95
N ALA A 34 -1.34 2.10 2.65
CA ALA A 34 -1.95 0.84 3.06
C ALA A 34 -3.12 1.07 4.04
N GLY A 35 -2.98 2.01 4.98
CA GLY A 35 -4.06 2.41 5.88
C GLY A 35 -5.27 2.98 5.13
N GLN A 36 -5.04 3.80 4.09
CA GLN A 36 -6.12 4.26 3.20
C GLN A 36 -6.81 3.10 2.49
N ALA A 37 -6.07 2.09 2.02
CA ALA A 37 -6.65 0.90 1.43
C ALA A 37 -7.55 0.14 2.44
N GLY A 38 -7.10 0.01 3.70
CA GLY A 38 -7.89 -0.59 4.78
C GLY A 38 -9.18 0.18 5.06
N ALA A 39 -9.14 1.52 5.06
CA ALA A 39 -10.33 2.34 5.22
C ALA A 39 -11.33 2.15 4.06
N CYS A 40 -10.84 2.10 2.82
CA CYS A 40 -11.68 1.83 1.65
C CYS A 40 -12.31 0.43 1.69
N LEU A 41 -11.55 -0.60 2.12
CA LEU A 41 -12.08 -1.95 2.33
C LEU A 41 -13.15 -2.00 3.43
N HIS A 42 -12.98 -1.22 4.49
CA HIS A 42 -14.00 -1.11 5.53
C HIS A 42 -15.30 -0.51 4.97
N THR A 43 -15.23 0.59 4.22
CA THR A 43 -16.40 1.15 3.54
C THR A 43 -17.05 0.15 2.59
N MET A 44 -16.24 -0.60 1.82
CA MET A 44 -16.74 -1.66 0.94
C MET A 44 -17.48 -2.74 1.73
N SER A 45 -16.96 -3.17 2.89
CA SER A 45 -17.61 -4.19 3.72
C SER A 45 -18.99 -3.73 4.24
N VAL A 46 -19.12 -2.45 4.61
CA VAL A 46 -20.40 -1.86 5.03
C VAL A 46 -21.39 -1.82 3.86
N LEU A 47 -20.93 -1.43 2.67
CA LEU A 47 -21.77 -1.41 1.46
C LEU A 47 -22.22 -2.82 1.05
N GLN A 48 -21.36 -3.83 1.23
CA GLN A 48 -21.70 -5.22 0.96
C GLN A 48 -22.70 -5.78 1.98
N ALA A 49 -22.57 -5.43 3.26
CA ALA A 49 -23.57 -5.79 4.27
C ALA A 49 -24.93 -5.15 3.94
N TYR A 50 -24.93 -3.86 3.60
CA TYR A 50 -26.14 -3.16 3.15
C TYR A 50 -26.77 -3.82 1.92
N GLN A 51 -25.95 -4.20 0.94
CA GLN A 51 -26.42 -4.91 -0.25
C GLN A 51 -27.06 -6.26 0.11
N ALA A 52 -26.52 -7.00 1.09
CA ALA A 52 -27.09 -8.26 1.53
C ALA A 52 -28.43 -8.07 2.24
N ASP A 53 -28.56 -7.03 3.07
CA ASP A 53 -29.82 -6.69 3.74
C ASP A 53 -30.90 -6.28 2.72
N LEU A 54 -30.54 -5.44 1.74
CA LEU A 54 -31.47 -5.03 0.67
C LEU A 54 -31.93 -6.22 -0.17
N LEU A 55 -31.04 -7.17 -0.47
CA LEU A 55 -31.39 -8.39 -1.20
C LEU A 55 -32.33 -9.29 -0.39
N LYS A 56 -32.17 -9.33 0.94
CA LYS A 56 -33.07 -10.08 1.82
C LYS A 56 -34.47 -9.44 1.84
N GLU A 57 -34.57 -8.12 1.92
CA GLU A 57 -35.85 -7.40 1.86
C GLU A 57 -36.56 -7.62 0.52
N LEU A 58 -35.81 -7.70 -0.58
CA LEU A 58 -36.33 -8.02 -1.90
C LEU A 58 -36.87 -9.46 -2.03
N ASP A 59 -36.27 -10.42 -1.33
CA ASP A 59 -36.72 -11.82 -1.32
C ASP A 59 -38.01 -12.01 -0.50
N GLU A 60 -38.15 -11.22 0.58
CA GLU A 60 -39.33 -11.23 1.45
C GLU A 60 -40.51 -10.40 0.89
N GLY A 61 -40.26 -9.49 -0.05
CA GLY A 61 -41.26 -8.62 -0.67
C GLY A 61 -42.08 -9.29 -1.78
N GLU A 62 -43.37 -8.95 -1.87
CA GLU A 62 -44.28 -9.51 -2.90
C GLU A 62 -44.14 -8.81 -4.27
N GLU A 63 -43.63 -7.57 -4.31
CA GLU A 63 -43.44 -6.77 -5.53
C GLU A 63 -42.08 -6.06 -5.54
N ILE A 64 -41.27 -6.31 -6.59
CA ILE A 64 -39.97 -5.64 -6.78
C ILE A 64 -40.22 -4.23 -7.31
N LYS A 65 -39.90 -3.22 -6.49
CA LYS A 65 -40.01 -1.82 -6.91
C LYS A 65 -38.77 -1.42 -7.71
N ASP A 66 -38.98 -0.58 -8.72
CA ASP A 66 -37.87 -0.01 -9.51
C ASP A 66 -36.91 0.81 -8.63
N SER A 67 -37.40 1.38 -7.52
CA SER A 67 -36.60 2.06 -6.49
C SER A 67 -35.51 1.15 -5.92
N ASP A 68 -35.84 -0.10 -5.62
CA ASP A 68 -34.98 -1.02 -4.89
C ASP A 68 -33.87 -1.55 -5.83
N ILE A 69 -34.22 -1.76 -7.11
CA ILE A 69 -33.24 -2.05 -8.17
C ILE A 69 -32.28 -0.87 -8.36
N SER A 70 -32.79 0.36 -8.35
CA SER A 70 -31.96 1.56 -8.49
C SER A 70 -30.99 1.73 -7.31
N GLU A 71 -31.44 1.39 -6.11
CA GLU A 71 -30.65 1.42 -4.89
C GLU A 71 -29.57 0.33 -4.87
N LEU A 72 -29.92 -0.89 -5.28
CA LEU A 72 -28.96 -1.99 -5.45
C LEU A 72 -27.84 -1.61 -6.43
N ARG A 73 -28.19 -1.01 -7.57
CA ARG A 73 -27.21 -0.52 -8.56
C ARG A 73 -26.32 0.58 -7.99
N ARG A 74 -26.90 1.51 -7.22
CA ARG A 74 -26.15 2.59 -6.57
C ARG A 74 -25.14 2.04 -5.55
N THR A 75 -25.55 1.11 -4.71
CA THR A 75 -24.68 0.46 -3.72
C THR A 75 -23.55 -0.31 -4.40
N ALA A 76 -23.85 -1.01 -5.51
CA ALA A 76 -22.83 -1.70 -6.30
C ALA A 76 -21.81 -0.73 -6.93
N ASP A 77 -22.24 0.40 -7.52
CA ASP A 77 -21.33 1.42 -8.06
C ASP A 77 -20.42 1.99 -6.98
N LEU A 78 -20.96 2.29 -5.80
CA LEU A 78 -20.17 2.77 -4.65
C LEU A 78 -19.15 1.73 -4.19
N SER A 79 -19.51 0.44 -4.15
CA SER A 79 -18.62 -0.66 -3.79
C SER A 79 -17.49 -0.83 -4.82
N LEU A 80 -17.79 -0.71 -6.11
CA LEU A 80 -16.79 -0.73 -7.18
C LEU A 80 -15.81 0.45 -7.07
N ARG A 81 -16.30 1.66 -6.77
CA ARG A 81 -15.44 2.82 -6.52
C ARG A 81 -14.54 2.62 -5.29
N ALA A 82 -15.09 2.09 -4.20
CA ALA A 82 -14.31 1.76 -3.00
C ALA A 82 -13.21 0.72 -3.30
N THR A 83 -13.52 -0.28 -4.13
CA THR A 83 -12.56 -1.30 -4.58
C THR A 83 -11.46 -0.69 -5.44
N LYS A 84 -11.82 0.18 -6.39
CA LYS A 84 -10.86 0.92 -7.22
C LYS A 84 -9.91 1.75 -6.37
N GLU A 85 -10.44 2.51 -5.41
CA GLU A 85 -9.61 3.32 -4.51
C GLU A 85 -8.70 2.46 -3.61
N THR A 86 -9.20 1.31 -3.15
CA THR A 86 -8.40 0.30 -2.46
C THR A 86 -7.21 -0.15 -3.31
N ALA A 87 -7.46 -0.55 -4.56
CA ALA A 87 -6.42 -1.00 -5.49
C ALA A 87 -5.40 0.11 -5.78
N CYS A 88 -5.87 1.34 -5.98
CA CYS A 88 -4.98 2.49 -6.18
C CYS A 88 -4.12 2.78 -4.93
N ALA A 89 -4.71 2.68 -3.73
CA ALA A 89 -4.01 2.89 -2.47
C ALA A 89 -2.94 1.81 -2.20
N ILE A 90 -3.25 0.54 -2.48
CA ILE A 90 -2.28 -0.56 -2.44
C ILE A 90 -1.16 -0.31 -3.44
N GLY A 91 -1.46 0.10 -4.67
CA GLY A 91 -0.45 0.43 -5.68
C GLY A 91 0.49 1.56 -5.24
N ARG A 92 -0.04 2.61 -4.59
CA ARG A 92 0.79 3.67 -3.98
C ARG A 92 1.67 3.13 -2.85
N SER A 93 1.14 2.21 -2.05
CA SER A 93 1.89 1.56 -0.97
C SER A 93 3.07 0.75 -1.52
N MET A 94 2.83 -0.11 -2.50
CA MET A 94 3.86 -0.91 -3.15
C MET A 94 4.93 -0.05 -3.82
N ALA A 95 4.53 1.01 -4.53
CA ALA A 95 5.48 1.92 -5.16
C ALA A 95 6.41 2.59 -4.13
N ALA A 96 5.88 2.97 -2.97
CA ALA A 96 6.66 3.56 -1.89
C ALA A 96 7.63 2.55 -1.25
N LEU A 97 7.20 1.29 -1.07
CA LEU A 97 8.06 0.21 -0.55
C LEU A 97 9.19 -0.15 -1.51
N VAL A 98 8.92 -0.29 -2.81
CA VAL A 98 9.96 -0.54 -3.83
C VAL A 98 10.98 0.59 -3.88
N ALA A 99 10.53 1.85 -3.75
CA ALA A 99 11.43 2.99 -3.64
C ALA A 99 12.28 2.93 -2.36
N ALA A 100 11.70 2.51 -1.23
CA ALA A 100 12.41 2.35 0.03
C ALA A 100 13.50 1.27 -0.04
N GLU A 101 13.17 0.11 -0.62
CA GLU A 101 14.12 -0.98 -0.85
C GLU A 101 15.27 -0.54 -1.75
N ARG A 102 14.97 0.10 -2.89
CA ARG A 102 16.00 0.62 -3.78
C ARG A 102 16.92 1.60 -3.08
N HIS A 103 16.36 2.52 -2.30
CA HIS A 103 17.12 3.51 -1.54
C HIS A 103 18.04 2.83 -0.51
N LEU A 104 17.56 1.78 0.16
CA LEU A 104 18.35 0.99 1.08
C LEU A 104 19.52 0.29 0.37
N TRP A 105 19.25 -0.41 -0.74
CA TRP A 105 20.28 -1.08 -1.53
C TRP A 105 21.37 -0.12 -2.00
N LEU A 106 20.99 1.00 -2.62
CA LEU A 106 21.96 2.01 -3.08
C LEU A 106 22.78 2.63 -1.95
N THR A 107 22.22 2.69 -0.73
CA THR A 107 22.92 3.18 0.45
C THR A 107 23.94 2.17 0.96
N LEU A 108 23.61 0.87 0.95
CA LEU A 108 24.45 -0.21 1.44
C LEU A 108 25.57 -0.61 0.46
N SER A 109 25.37 -0.44 -0.85
CA SER A 109 26.36 -0.83 -1.88
C SER A 109 27.60 0.09 -1.95
N ASP A 110 27.77 1.04 -1.02
CA ASP A 110 28.89 2.00 -0.93
C ASP A 110 29.26 2.72 -2.26
N MET A 111 28.27 2.81 -3.18
CA MET A 111 28.43 3.49 -4.46
C MET A 111 28.62 4.99 -4.23
N LYS A 112 29.50 5.64 -4.99
CA LYS A 112 29.65 7.10 -4.94
C LYS A 112 28.31 7.77 -5.26
N GLU A 113 27.99 8.84 -4.56
CA GLU A 113 26.69 9.53 -4.65
C GLU A 113 26.33 10.00 -6.07
N LYS A 114 27.35 10.29 -6.90
CA LYS A 114 27.21 10.61 -8.32
C LYS A 114 26.61 9.46 -9.16
N ASP A 115 26.87 8.22 -8.76
CA ASP A 115 26.38 7.02 -9.45
C ASP A 115 25.03 6.56 -8.89
N ARG A 116 24.51 7.21 -7.83
CA ARG A 116 23.19 6.89 -7.26
C ARG A 116 22.05 7.60 -8.00
N VAL A 117 22.36 8.67 -8.74
CA VAL A 117 21.43 9.42 -9.58
C VAL A 117 21.28 8.73 -10.94
N PHE A 118 20.93 7.45 -10.96
CA PHE A 118 20.52 6.80 -12.21
C PHE A 118 19.09 7.21 -12.56
N PRO A 119 18.85 7.85 -13.72
CA PRO A 119 17.52 8.27 -14.15
C PRO A 119 16.83 7.06 -14.77
N TRP A 120 16.02 6.35 -13.99
CA TRP A 120 15.06 5.42 -14.58
C TRP A 120 13.66 6.03 -14.60
N THR A 121 13.37 6.61 -15.76
CA THR A 121 12.07 6.64 -16.44
C THR A 121 11.32 5.30 -16.34
N PRO A 122 9.98 5.28 -16.52
CA PRO A 122 9.05 4.24 -16.05
C PRO A 122 9.07 2.90 -16.83
N ARG A 123 10.24 2.44 -17.27
CA ARG A 123 10.38 1.21 -18.07
C ARG A 123 10.36 -0.07 -17.21
N PHE A 124 10.36 0.02 -15.88
CA PHE A 124 10.00 -1.11 -14.99
C PHE A 124 8.49 -1.43 -14.96
N ARG A 125 7.64 -0.53 -15.46
CA ARG A 125 6.20 -0.80 -15.62
C ARG A 125 5.93 -1.88 -16.67
N LEU A 126 6.85 -2.09 -17.61
CA LEU A 126 6.70 -3.08 -18.68
C LEU A 126 7.11 -4.50 -18.25
N LEU A 127 8.04 -4.66 -17.30
CA LEU A 127 8.50 -5.98 -16.88
C LEU A 127 7.52 -6.69 -15.93
N VAL A 128 6.72 -5.93 -15.17
CA VAL A 128 5.66 -6.49 -14.30
C VAL A 128 4.39 -6.81 -15.10
N CYS A 129 4.14 -6.14 -16.23
CA CYS A 129 3.01 -6.44 -17.11
C CYS A 129 3.30 -7.53 -18.16
N SER A 130 4.55 -7.99 -18.32
CA SER A 130 4.92 -9.06 -19.25
C SER A 130 5.09 -10.43 -18.59
N ALA A 131 4.72 -10.57 -17.31
CA ALA A 131 4.87 -11.79 -16.54
C ALA A 131 3.52 -12.27 -15.97
N THR A 132 2.57 -12.51 -16.87
CA THR A 132 1.46 -13.45 -16.63
C THR A 132 1.22 -14.22 -17.94
N PRO A 133 1.31 -15.56 -17.95
CA PRO A 133 0.81 -16.36 -19.07
C PRO A 133 -0.71 -16.26 -19.20
#